data_AF-A0A0Z8IWC7-F1
#
_entry.id   AF-A0A0Z8IWC7-F1
#
_cell.length_a   1.000
_cell.length_b   1.000
_cell.length_c   1.000
_cell.angle_alpha   90.00
_cell.angle_beta   90.00
_cell.angle_gamma   90.00
#
_symmetry.space_group_name_H-M   'P 1'
#
loop_
_entity.id
_entity.type
_entity.pdbx_description
1 polymer ?
#
loop_
_entity_poly.entity_id
_entity_poly.type
_entity_poly.pdbx_seq_one_letter_code
_entity_poly.pdbx_strand_id
1 'polypeptide(L)'
;MRLKFGNKSLEYTQGEHPKTRVLLINDEGAMYPIYFDKEAIDKSDAELFELALEKIYQDNFPNRAEDEKFEFFNKAILEVRKETEKNREIAKTMSLSFTQFVELLEERGIVLDDEETEEVADHETIIENQEQN
;
A
#
# COMPACT_ATOMS: atom_id res chain seq x y z
N MET A 1 0.66 22.66 -23.56
CA MET A 1 2.13 22.56 -23.61
C MET A 1 2.54 21.10 -23.66
N ARG A 2 3.33 20.67 -24.67
CA ARG A 2 3.89 19.31 -24.75
C ARG A 2 5.40 19.39 -24.52
N LEU A 3 5.85 18.87 -23.38
CA LEU A 3 7.28 18.79 -23.07
C LEU A 3 7.94 17.66 -23.85
N LYS A 4 9.22 17.84 -24.16
CA LYS A 4 10.11 16.90 -24.83
C LYS A 4 11.44 16.87 -24.07
N PHE A 5 12.12 15.74 -24.13
CA PHE A 5 13.48 15.65 -23.64
C PHE A 5 14.40 16.55 -24.48
N GLY A 6 15.08 17.48 -23.83
CA GLY A 6 16.08 18.35 -24.46
C GLY A 6 17.46 17.71 -24.36
N ASN A 7 18.00 17.64 -23.15
CA ASN A 7 19.29 17.00 -22.87
C ASN A 7 19.43 16.64 -21.40
N LYS A 8 20.44 15.82 -21.09
CA LYS A 8 20.91 15.59 -19.72
C LYS A 8 22.36 16.03 -19.55
N SER A 9 22.75 16.41 -18.35
CA SER A 9 24.13 16.75 -18.00
C SER A 9 24.37 16.54 -16.51
N LEU A 10 25.58 16.12 -16.14
CA LEU A 10 26.01 16.10 -14.74
C LEU A 10 26.54 17.49 -14.38
N GLU A 11 25.91 18.15 -13.41
CA GLU A 11 26.32 19.47 -12.93
C GLU A 11 27.17 19.34 -11.67
N TYR A 12 28.32 20.02 -11.69
CA TYR A 12 29.26 20.07 -10.57
C TYR A 12 29.24 21.47 -9.96
N THR A 13 28.70 21.58 -8.75
CA THR A 13 28.73 22.82 -7.96
C THR A 13 29.82 22.71 -6.90
N GLN A 14 30.54 23.80 -6.65
CA GLN A 14 31.63 23.83 -5.67
C GLN A 14 31.08 23.49 -4.27
N GLY A 15 31.50 22.36 -3.70
CA GLY A 15 31.11 21.91 -2.37
C GLY A 15 29.80 21.12 -2.27
N GLU A 16 29.06 20.91 -3.36
CA GLU A 16 27.88 20.03 -3.37
C GLU A 16 28.17 18.71 -4.08
N HIS A 17 27.43 17.66 -3.72
CA HIS A 17 27.42 16.44 -4.52
C HIS A 17 26.88 16.74 -5.92
N PRO A 18 27.50 16.18 -6.97
CA PRO A 18 27.05 16.42 -8.34
C PRO A 18 25.60 15.97 -8.51
N LYS A 19 24.86 16.66 -9.38
CA LYS A 19 23.46 16.36 -9.67
C LYS A 19 23.24 16.16 -11.15
N THR A 20 22.33 15.26 -11.49
CA THR A 20 21.92 15.07 -12.88
C THR A 20 20.86 16.12 -13.22
N ARG A 21 21.19 17.05 -14.11
CA ARG A 21 20.21 17.97 -14.70
C ARG A 21 19.60 17.33 -15.93
N VAL A 22 18.28 17.23 -15.96
CA VAL A 22 17.45 16.90 -17.12
C VAL A 22 16.73 18.17 -17.56
N LEU A 23 16.93 18.58 -18.80
CA LEU A 23 16.23 19.72 -19.38
C LEU A 23 15.04 19.25 -20.21
N LEU A 24 13.84 19.64 -19.81
CA LEU A 24 12.65 19.50 -20.65
C LEU A 24 12.38 20.78 -21.41
N ILE A 25 12.05 20.65 -22.70
CA ILE A 25 11.78 21.77 -23.60
C ILE A 25 10.44 21.61 -24.30
N ASN A 26 9.91 22.67 -24.90
CA ASN A 26 8.78 22.60 -25.82
C ASN A 26 9.06 23.41 -27.09
N ASP A 27 8.17 23.30 -28.07
CA ASP A 27 8.30 24.05 -29.34
C ASP A 27 8.01 25.56 -29.19
N GLU A 28 7.51 25.99 -28.03
CA GLU A 28 7.18 27.38 -27.69
C GLU A 28 8.34 28.08 -26.96
N GLY A 29 9.48 27.41 -26.75
CA GLY A 29 10.68 27.95 -26.12
C GLY A 29 10.77 27.80 -24.60
N ALA A 30 9.87 27.04 -23.97
CA ALA A 30 9.99 26.69 -22.55
C ALA A 30 11.24 25.84 -22.29
N MET A 31 11.90 26.11 -21.17
CA MET A 31 13.07 25.38 -20.68
C MET A 31 12.86 25.08 -19.20
N TYR A 32 12.71 23.81 -18.85
CA TYR A 32 12.39 23.36 -17.51
C TYR A 32 13.47 22.41 -17.00
N PRO A 33 14.45 22.92 -16.22
CA PRO A 33 15.51 22.10 -15.65
C PRO A 33 15.00 21.35 -14.41
N ILE A 34 15.30 20.05 -14.36
CA ILE A 34 14.89 19.14 -13.30
C ILE A 34 16.13 18.43 -12.80
N TYR A 35 16.27 18.36 -11.48
CA TYR A 35 17.45 17.84 -10.83
C TYR A 35 17.15 16.50 -10.15
N PHE A 36 18.02 15.53 -10.44
CA PHE A 36 18.07 14.21 -9.81
C PHE A 36 19.45 13.98 -9.19
N ASP A 37 19.59 12.89 -8.43
CA ASP A 37 20.87 12.44 -7.91
C ASP A 37 21.86 12.10 -9.04
N LYS A 38 23.16 12.06 -8.73
CA LYS A 38 24.22 11.83 -9.73
C LYS A 38 24.05 10.50 -10.47
N GLU A 39 23.55 9.47 -9.82
CA GLU A 39 23.37 8.12 -10.35
C GLU A 39 22.31 8.08 -11.46
N ALA A 40 21.41 9.06 -11.49
CA ALA A 40 20.39 9.15 -12.54
C ALA A 40 20.99 9.42 -13.93
N ILE A 41 22.25 9.90 -14.02
CA ILE A 41 22.91 10.19 -15.30
C ILE A 41 23.02 8.94 -16.19
N ASP A 42 23.10 7.75 -15.59
CA ASP A 42 23.26 6.47 -16.28
C ASP A 42 21.94 5.92 -16.84
N LYS A 43 20.79 6.50 -16.47
CA LYS A 43 19.47 6.12 -17.00
C LYS A 43 19.30 6.55 -18.45
N SER A 44 18.43 5.87 -19.18
CA SER A 44 18.09 6.26 -20.55
C SER A 44 17.33 7.58 -20.58
N ASP A 45 17.39 8.27 -21.72
CA ASP A 45 16.67 9.54 -21.91
C ASP A 45 15.15 9.37 -21.77
N ALA A 46 14.62 8.21 -22.18
CA ALA A 46 13.20 7.87 -22.02
C ALA A 46 12.81 7.70 -20.55
N GLU A 47 13.61 6.97 -19.76
CA GLU A 47 13.37 6.82 -18.31
C GLU A 47 13.47 8.17 -17.58
N LEU A 48 14.47 8.99 -17.92
CA LEU A 48 14.64 10.32 -17.33
C LEU A 48 13.51 11.27 -17.71
N PHE A 49 12.97 11.14 -18.92
CA PHE A 49 11.81 11.91 -19.35
C PHE A 49 10.57 11.58 -18.52
N GLU A 50 10.26 10.30 -18.29
CA GLU A 50 9.12 9.89 -17.46
C GLU A 50 9.29 10.34 -16.00
N LEU A 51 10.46 10.12 -15.41
CA LEU A 51 10.75 10.59 -14.04
C LEU A 51 10.64 12.11 -13.90
N ALA A 52 11.05 12.85 -14.93
CA ALA A 52 10.95 14.29 -14.98
C ALA A 52 9.49 14.77 -15.05
N LEU A 53 8.66 14.12 -15.86
CA LEU A 53 7.23 14.41 -15.92
C LEU A 53 6.52 14.07 -14.60
N GLU A 54 6.88 12.94 -13.98
CA GLU A 54 6.34 12.54 -12.69
C GLU A 54 6.69 13.58 -11.61
N LYS A 55 7.94 14.04 -11.56
CA LYS A 55 8.37 15.07 -10.62
C LYS A 55 7.60 16.39 -10.81
N ILE A 56 7.43 16.82 -12.06
CA ILE A 56 6.58 17.99 -12.38
C ILE A 56 5.15 17.77 -11.90
N TYR A 57 4.59 16.58 -12.14
CA TYR A 57 3.23 16.27 -11.71
C TYR A 57 3.09 16.34 -10.19
N GLN A 58 4.00 15.72 -9.45
CA GLN A 58 4.01 15.74 -7.98
C GLN A 58 4.18 17.16 -7.43
N ASP A 59 5.12 17.94 -7.97
CA ASP A 59 5.40 19.30 -7.49
C ASP A 59 4.22 20.26 -7.75
N ASN A 60 3.41 20.04 -8.79
CA ASN A 60 2.26 20.89 -9.14
C ASN A 60 0.92 20.39 -8.60
N PHE A 61 0.80 19.10 -8.28
CA PHE A 61 -0.45 18.46 -7.84
C PHE A 61 -0.24 17.61 -6.57
N PRO A 62 0.30 18.17 -5.47
CA PRO A 62 0.68 17.41 -4.28
C PRO A 62 -0.50 16.63 -3.68
N ASN A 63 -1.68 17.27 -3.59
CA ASN A 63 -2.87 16.63 -3.02
C ASN A 63 -3.41 15.49 -3.91
N ARG A 64 -3.31 15.60 -5.24
CA ARG A 64 -3.83 14.55 -6.15
C ARG A 64 -2.93 13.32 -6.16
N ALA A 65 -1.61 13.51 -6.13
CA ALA A 65 -0.66 12.41 -6.07
C ALA A 65 -0.81 11.59 -4.77
N GLU A 66 -1.19 12.25 -3.67
CA GLU A 66 -1.57 11.61 -2.42
C GLU A 66 -2.95 10.93 -2.54
N ASP A 67 -3.97 11.65 -3.00
CA ASP A 67 -5.35 11.14 -3.12
C ASP A 67 -5.41 9.85 -3.96
N GLU A 68 -4.69 9.76 -5.09
CA GLU A 68 -4.64 8.57 -5.94
C GLU A 68 -3.98 7.37 -5.24
N LYS A 69 -2.89 7.60 -4.49
CA LYS A 69 -2.23 6.55 -3.69
C LYS A 69 -3.14 6.09 -2.56
N PHE A 70 -3.76 7.02 -1.83
CA PHE A 70 -4.69 6.71 -0.76
C PHE A 70 -5.93 5.98 -1.26
N GLU A 71 -6.47 6.32 -2.43
CA GLU A 71 -7.61 5.60 -3.03
C GLU A 71 -7.25 4.14 -3.34
N PHE A 72 -6.06 3.88 -3.88
CA PHE A 72 -5.57 2.52 -4.10
C PHE A 72 -5.46 1.73 -2.78
N PHE A 73 -4.85 2.31 -1.75
CA PHE A 73 -4.74 1.66 -0.44
C PHE A 73 -6.10 1.42 0.20
N ASN A 74 -7.02 2.38 0.12
CA ASN A 74 -8.37 2.23 0.65
C ASN A 74 -9.13 1.07 -0.03
N LYS A 75 -9.01 0.92 -1.36
CA LYS A 75 -9.60 -0.22 -2.08
C LYS A 75 -9.00 -1.54 -1.62
N ALA A 76 -7.68 -1.63 -1.51
CA ALA A 76 -7.01 -2.85 -1.03
C ALA A 76 -7.44 -3.21 0.41
N ILE A 77 -7.53 -2.22 1.31
CA ILE A 77 -7.99 -2.42 2.69
C ILE A 77 -9.45 -2.89 2.72
N LEU A 78 -10.32 -2.32 1.88
CA LEU A 78 -11.73 -2.72 1.80
C LEU A 78 -11.88 -4.17 1.30
N GLU A 79 -11.09 -4.58 0.31
CA GLU A 79 -11.09 -5.97 -0.18
C GLU A 79 -10.63 -6.95 0.89
N VAL A 80 -9.52 -6.64 1.59
CA VAL A 80 -9.02 -7.46 2.69
C VAL A 80 -10.05 -7.55 3.81
N ARG A 81 -10.68 -6.43 4.20
CA ARG A 81 -11.74 -6.44 5.23
C ARG A 81 -12.90 -7.35 4.84
N LYS A 82 -13.35 -7.27 3.59
CA LYS A 82 -14.44 -8.12 3.08
C LYS A 82 -14.07 -9.61 3.10
N GLU A 83 -12.83 -9.96 2.79
CA GLU A 83 -12.35 -11.35 2.91
C GLU A 83 -12.23 -11.79 4.36
N THR A 84 -11.75 -10.94 5.25
CA THR A 84 -11.65 -11.26 6.69
C THR A 84 -13.03 -11.44 7.33
N GLU A 85 -14.03 -10.66 6.94
CA GLU A 85 -15.41 -10.83 7.42
C GLU A 85 -15.98 -12.17 6.97
N LYS A 86 -15.82 -12.55 5.69
CA LYS A 86 -16.23 -13.87 5.18
C LYS A 86 -15.54 -15.01 5.91
N ASN A 87 -14.23 -14.90 6.15
CA ASN A 87 -13.49 -15.92 6.88
C ASN A 87 -13.98 -16.03 8.33
N ARG A 88 -14.31 -14.92 8.98
CA ARG A 88 -14.90 -14.90 10.32
C ARG A 88 -16.27 -15.57 10.35
N GLU A 89 -17.12 -15.32 9.34
CA GLU A 89 -18.40 -16.02 9.21
C GLU A 89 -18.22 -17.53 9.03
N ILE A 90 -17.32 -17.95 8.14
CA ILE A 90 -17.01 -19.37 7.92
C ILE A 90 -16.52 -20.02 9.22
N ALA A 91 -15.60 -19.38 9.94
CA ALA A 91 -15.10 -19.88 11.22
C ALA A 91 -16.22 -20.01 12.26
N LYS A 92 -17.14 -19.04 12.33
CA LYS A 92 -18.30 -19.09 13.23
C LYS A 92 -19.25 -20.23 12.85
N THR A 93 -19.56 -20.40 11.57
CA THR A 93 -20.40 -21.51 11.09
C THR A 93 -19.76 -22.87 11.35
N MET A 94 -18.45 -23.00 11.10
CA MET A 94 -17.71 -24.23 11.40
C MET A 94 -17.74 -24.54 12.90
N SER A 95 -17.47 -23.55 13.76
CA SER A 95 -17.55 -23.70 15.22
C SER A 95 -18.94 -24.15 15.66
N LEU A 96 -20.01 -23.50 15.20
CA LEU A 96 -21.39 -23.91 15.51
C LEU A 96 -21.68 -25.34 15.04
N SER A 97 -21.27 -25.70 13.83
CA SER A 97 -21.47 -27.06 13.30
C SER A 97 -20.70 -28.12 14.08
N PHE A 98 -19.53 -27.76 14.62
CA PHE A 98 -18.73 -28.64 15.46
C PHE A 98 -19.39 -28.85 16.82
N THR A 99 -19.86 -27.78 17.46
CA THR A 99 -20.63 -27.86 18.71
C THR A 99 -21.86 -28.75 18.54
N GLN A 100 -22.66 -28.52 17.50
CA GLN A 100 -23.83 -29.34 17.19
C GLN A 100 -23.48 -30.82 16.93
N PHE A 101 -22.31 -31.09 16.35
CA PHE A 101 -21.85 -32.45 16.13
C PHE A 101 -21.45 -33.13 17.44
N VAL A 102 -20.78 -32.42 18.35
CA VAL A 102 -20.43 -32.92 19.68
C VAL A 102 -21.68 -33.23 20.50
N GLU A 103 -22.66 -32.30 20.55
CA GLU A 103 -23.95 -32.51 21.22
C GLU A 103 -24.68 -33.77 20.73
N LEU A 104 -24.65 -34.04 19.41
CA LEU A 104 -25.25 -35.26 18.84
C LEU A 104 -24.53 -36.55 19.28
N LEU A 105 -23.20 -36.51 19.45
CA LEU A 105 -22.44 -37.68 19.90
C LEU A 105 -22.67 -37.97 21.39
N GLU A 106 -22.84 -36.92 22.20
CA GLU A 106 -23.26 -37.02 23.61
C GLU A 106 -24.65 -37.63 23.74
N GLU A 107 -25.63 -37.15 22.95
CA GLU A 107 -27.00 -37.72 22.92
C GLU A 107 -27.00 -39.22 22.55
N ARG A 108 -26.07 -39.63 21.69
CA ARG A 108 -25.88 -41.03 21.27
C ARG A 108 -25.09 -41.87 22.29
N GLY A 109 -24.61 -41.28 23.38
CA GLY A 109 -23.81 -41.94 24.41
C GLY A 109 -22.43 -42.40 23.92
N ILE A 110 -21.90 -41.77 22.86
CA ILE A 110 -20.59 -42.10 22.28
C ILE A 110 -19.47 -41.36 23.02
N VAL A 111 -19.75 -40.16 23.54
CA VAL A 111 -18.83 -39.34 24.34
C VAL A 111 -19.39 -39.20 25.75
N LEU A 112 -18.52 -39.13 26.76
CA LEU A 112 -18.89 -38.92 28.16
C LEU A 112 -18.90 -37.42 28.48
N ASP A 113 -19.86 -37.02 29.31
CA ASP A 113 -20.10 -35.66 29.76
C ASP A 113 -19.02 -35.25 30.78
N ASP A 114 -17.85 -34.82 30.29
CA ASP A 114 -16.82 -34.21 31.13
C ASP A 114 -17.06 -32.68 31.09
N GLU A 115 -17.83 -32.18 32.07
CA GLU A 115 -18.08 -30.74 32.30
C GLU A 115 -16.78 -29.99 32.64
N GLU A 116 -16.00 -29.58 31.63
CA GLU A 116 -15.13 -28.41 31.73
C GLU A 116 -15.27 -27.58 30.45
N THR A 117 -16.32 -26.75 30.40
CA THR A 117 -16.41 -25.69 29.39
C THR A 117 -15.47 -24.55 29.78
N GLU A 118 -14.26 -24.53 29.22
CA GLU A 118 -13.47 -23.29 29.18
C GLU A 118 -14.17 -22.29 28.27
N GLU A 119 -14.60 -21.17 28.85
CA GLU A 119 -15.17 -20.03 28.14
C GLU A 119 -14.16 -19.52 27.11
N VAL A 120 -14.37 -19.86 25.83
CA VAL A 120 -13.57 -19.32 24.73
C VAL A 120 -13.87 -17.83 24.60
N ALA A 121 -12.98 -17.02 25.16
CA ALA A 121 -13.07 -15.57 25.19
C ALA A 121 -13.36 -15.00 23.79
N ASP A 122 -14.40 -14.17 23.72
CA ASP A 122 -14.76 -13.43 22.51
C ASP A 122 -13.57 -12.57 22.04
N HIS A 123 -13.20 -12.77 20.78
CA HIS A 123 -12.07 -12.12 20.10
C HIS A 123 -12.21 -10.59 19.94
N GLU A 124 -13.27 -9.96 20.46
CA GLU A 124 -13.43 -8.50 20.50
C GLU A 124 -12.49 -7.81 21.50
N THR A 125 -11.96 -8.54 22.49
CA THR A 125 -11.08 -7.98 23.54
C THR A 125 -9.62 -7.77 23.14
N ILE A 126 -9.20 -8.19 21.93
CA ILE A 126 -7.78 -8.11 21.54
C ILE A 126 -7.40 -6.73 20.97
N ILE A 127 -8.35 -5.93 20.50
CA ILE A 127 -8.03 -4.64 19.86
C ILE A 127 -7.75 -3.53 20.89
N GLU A 128 -8.39 -3.53 22.07
CA GLU A 128 -8.19 -2.46 23.07
C GLU A 128 -6.83 -2.50 23.78
N ASN A 129 -6.14 -3.64 23.82
CA ASN A 129 -4.85 -3.76 24.50
C ASN A 129 -3.64 -3.29 23.68
N GLN A 130 -3.82 -2.82 22.44
CA GLN A 130 -2.74 -2.29 21.62
C GLN A 130 -2.60 -0.76 21.65
N GLU A 131 -3.53 -0.03 22.29
CA GLU A 131 -3.48 1.45 22.39
C GLU A 131 -2.86 1.97 23.71
N GLN A 132 -2.35 1.09 24.60
CA GLN A 132 -1.77 1.50 25.90
C GLN A 132 -0.25 1.27 26.05
N ASN A 133 0.51 1.07 24.97
CA ASN A 133 1.99 1.02 25.04
C ASN A 133 2.66 2.06 24.16
#